data_AF-A0A1R3J7J8-F1
#
_entry.id   AF-A0A1R3J7J8-F1
#
_cell.length_a   1.000
_cell.length_b   1.000
_cell.length_c   1.000
_cell.angle_alpha   90.00
_cell.angle_beta   90.00
_cell.angle_gamma   90.00
#
_symmetry.space_group_name_H-M   'P 1'
#
loop_
_entity.id
_entity.type
_entity.pdbx_description
1 polymer ?
#
loop_
_entity_poly.entity_id
_entity_poly.type
_entity_poly.pdbx_seq_one_letter_code
_entity_poly.pdbx_strand_id
1 'polypeptide(L)'
;MHHTLADGTTFTHFVNSWSELARGLPQITEPPLIDRTLLRARVPPTPKFHHVEYDPSPSLNTSFHFNPQVCVFKITRDQLNTLKAKSIKKESTIKFSTYTILAAYIWRCVNKARGLSDNQVTKLYMPINGRPRLRPPLPPGYLGNVFFMASITALSGDLQSEPFVKTVERIHGALKRMDDEYLRSALDYLEKLPDITIFRRGAQTFQCPNVYINNWMRLPLHGANFGWDQPIYTGLANVAHEGKIFLQSSPESDGSLTLIAFLDAFHTENFQKYLYQGLISFDRIKARF
;
A
#
# COMPACT_ATOMS: atom_id res chain seq x y z
N MET A 1 6.16 -1.53 18.87
CA MET A 1 5.20 -2.66 18.86
C MET A 1 5.67 -3.69 17.84
N HIS A 2 5.79 -4.97 18.22
CA HIS A 2 6.21 -6.02 17.29
C HIS A 2 5.06 -6.40 16.35
N HIS A 3 5.30 -6.43 15.03
CA HIS A 3 4.22 -6.58 14.04
C HIS A 3 3.55 -7.98 14.08
N THR A 4 4.19 -9.00 14.67
CA THR A 4 3.54 -10.31 14.97
C THR A 4 2.30 -10.16 15.86
N LEU A 5 2.28 -9.16 16.74
CA LEU A 5 1.15 -8.95 17.64
C LEU A 5 0.00 -8.20 16.96
N ALA A 6 0.30 -7.21 16.11
CA ALA A 6 -0.66 -6.23 15.66
C ALA A 6 -0.28 -5.62 14.31
N ASP A 7 -1.29 -5.36 13.47
CA ASP A 7 -1.14 -4.56 12.27
C ASP A 7 -1.33 -3.06 12.55
N GLY A 8 -1.14 -2.21 11.54
CA GLY A 8 -1.29 -0.76 11.67
C GLY A 8 -2.68 -0.31 12.14
N THR A 9 -3.74 -1.07 11.82
CA THR A 9 -5.10 -0.79 12.31
C THR A 9 -5.18 -1.03 13.82
N THR A 10 -4.65 -2.16 14.29
CA THR A 10 -4.59 -2.49 15.72
C THR A 10 -3.69 -1.52 16.49
N PHE A 11 -2.55 -1.12 15.90
CA PHE A 11 -1.65 -0.14 16.51
C PHE A 11 -2.33 1.23 16.69
N THR A 12 -3.00 1.73 15.65
CA THR A 12 -3.71 3.02 15.74
C THR A 12 -4.89 2.97 16.68
N HIS A 13 -5.64 1.85 16.73
CA HIS A 13 -6.65 1.64 17.76
C HIS A 13 -6.05 1.74 19.16
N PHE A 14 -4.94 1.06 19.44
CA PHE A 14 -4.28 1.11 20.75
C PHE A 14 -3.89 2.54 21.15
N VAL A 15 -3.22 3.27 20.26
CA VAL A 15 -2.77 4.65 20.55
C VAL A 15 -3.95 5.59 20.77
N ASN A 16 -5.00 5.49 19.94
CA ASN A 16 -6.18 6.33 20.09
C ASN A 16 -6.93 6.02 21.40
N SER A 17 -7.11 4.74 21.74
CA SER A 17 -7.71 4.32 23.02
C SER A 17 -6.88 4.77 24.23
N TRP A 18 -5.55 4.73 24.14
CA TRP A 18 -4.69 5.28 25.18
C TRP A 18 -4.90 6.80 25.33
N SER A 19 -5.02 7.52 24.22
CA SER A 19 -5.29 8.97 24.23
C SER A 19 -6.65 9.33 24.84
N GLU A 20 -7.67 8.48 24.70
CA GLU A 20 -8.98 8.66 25.35
C GLU A 20 -8.87 8.58 26.88
N LEU A 21 -8.23 7.53 27.38
CA LEU A 21 -8.04 7.34 28.82
C LEU A 21 -7.16 8.45 29.42
N ALA A 22 -6.11 8.88 28.71
CA ALA A 22 -5.25 9.98 29.15
C ALA A 22 -6.01 11.31 29.28
N ARG A 23 -7.06 11.53 28.49
CA ARG A 23 -7.96 12.70 28.61
C ARG A 23 -9.00 12.57 29.72
N GLY A 24 -9.00 11.47 30.47
CA GLY A 24 -9.96 11.22 31.54
C GLY A 24 -11.32 10.71 31.07
N LEU A 25 -11.43 10.17 29.85
CA LEU A 25 -12.66 9.47 29.45
C LEU A 25 -12.84 8.24 30.36
N PRO A 26 -14.08 7.96 30.82
CA PRO A 26 -14.33 6.86 31.77
C PRO A 26 -14.10 5.48 31.15
N GLN A 27 -14.19 5.38 29.83
CA GLN A 27 -13.95 4.16 29.05
C GLN A 27 -13.48 4.52 27.64
N ILE A 28 -12.86 3.54 26.98
CA ILE A 28 -12.49 3.62 25.57
C ILE A 28 -13.73 3.46 24.68
N THR A 29 -13.73 4.13 23.52
CA THR A 29 -14.88 4.14 22.60
C THR A 29 -15.18 2.77 22.00
N GLU A 30 -14.14 2.06 21.59
CA GLU A 30 -14.23 0.74 20.95
C GLU A 30 -13.57 -0.31 21.84
N PRO A 31 -14.33 -1.23 22.46
CA PRO A 31 -13.77 -2.31 23.26
C PRO A 31 -12.95 -3.29 22.41
N PRO A 32 -11.77 -3.73 22.90
CA PRO A 32 -10.94 -4.66 22.17
C PRO A 32 -11.56 -6.07 22.14
N LEU A 33 -11.54 -6.69 20.97
CA LEU A 33 -11.85 -8.09 20.78
C LEU A 33 -10.57 -8.89 20.58
N ILE A 34 -10.24 -9.75 21.54
CA ILE A 34 -9.07 -10.63 21.50
C ILE A 34 -9.54 -12.06 21.26
N ASP A 35 -9.92 -12.35 20.03
CA ASP A 35 -10.23 -13.69 19.58
C ASP A 35 -9.67 -13.93 18.18
N ARG A 36 -8.46 -14.48 18.11
CA ARG A 36 -7.78 -14.77 16.85
C ARG A 36 -8.32 -16.03 16.16
N THR A 37 -9.19 -16.79 16.82
CA THR A 37 -9.78 -18.00 16.22
C THR A 37 -10.71 -17.66 15.05
N LEU A 38 -11.17 -16.41 14.96
CA LEU A 38 -11.93 -15.87 13.83
C LEU A 38 -11.19 -15.94 12.48
N LEU A 39 -9.86 -16.07 12.51
CA LEU A 39 -8.99 -16.23 11.33
C LEU A 39 -8.43 -17.65 11.19
N ARG A 40 -8.98 -18.64 11.90
CA ARG A 40 -8.55 -20.03 11.75
C ARG A 40 -8.82 -20.53 10.33
N ALA A 41 -7.89 -21.28 9.77
CA ALA A 41 -8.09 -22.01 8.53
C ALA A 41 -9.27 -22.99 8.63
N ARG A 42 -9.82 -23.38 7.48
CA ARG A 42 -10.87 -24.41 7.40
C ARG A 42 -10.30 -25.77 7.82
N VAL A 43 -11.18 -26.68 8.24
CA VAL A 43 -10.83 -28.05 8.61
C VAL A 43 -11.62 -29.01 7.71
N PRO A 44 -10.96 -29.71 6.75
CA PRO A 44 -9.55 -29.59 6.40
C PRO A 44 -9.23 -28.30 5.63
N PRO A 45 -7.96 -27.82 5.63
CA PRO A 45 -7.56 -26.70 4.80
C PRO A 45 -7.71 -27.04 3.31
N THR A 46 -8.38 -26.17 2.55
CA THR A 46 -8.66 -26.34 1.11
C THR A 46 -8.32 -25.08 0.31
N PRO A 47 -7.02 -24.80 0.08
CA PRO A 47 -6.60 -23.69 -0.78
C PRO A 47 -7.21 -23.87 -2.18
N LYS A 48 -7.87 -22.83 -2.70
CA LYS A 48 -8.56 -22.85 -4.00
C LYS A 48 -7.84 -22.06 -5.08
N PHE A 49 -6.94 -21.16 -4.69
CA PHE A 49 -6.27 -20.26 -5.63
C PHE A 49 -4.76 -20.41 -5.57
N HIS A 50 -4.13 -20.04 -6.69
CA HIS A 50 -2.71 -19.71 -6.68
C HIS A 50 -2.49 -18.37 -5.97
N HIS A 51 -1.68 -18.39 -4.92
CA HIS A 51 -1.39 -17.24 -4.08
C HIS A 51 -0.08 -16.57 -4.53
N VAL A 52 -0.18 -15.79 -5.62
CA VAL A 52 0.96 -15.11 -6.25
C VAL A 52 1.75 -14.21 -5.28
N GLU A 53 1.12 -13.76 -4.20
CA GLU A 53 1.75 -12.98 -3.14
C GLU A 53 2.79 -13.76 -2.33
N TYR A 54 2.76 -15.09 -2.38
CA TYR A 54 3.73 -15.98 -1.74
C TYR A 54 4.79 -16.51 -2.72
N ASP A 55 4.59 -16.34 -4.04
CA ASP A 55 5.64 -16.65 -5.02
C ASP A 55 6.92 -15.84 -4.75
N PRO A 56 8.11 -16.42 -5.07
CA PRO A 56 9.36 -15.69 -5.05
C PRO A 56 9.26 -14.34 -5.78
N SER A 57 9.95 -13.33 -5.24
CA SER A 57 9.98 -12.02 -5.89
C SER A 57 10.92 -12.05 -7.08
N PRO A 58 10.60 -11.38 -8.19
CA PRO A 58 11.54 -11.17 -9.29
C PRO A 58 12.86 -10.58 -8.77
N SER A 59 13.96 -11.19 -9.16
CA SER A 59 15.30 -10.66 -8.92
C SER A 59 15.64 -9.59 -9.95
N LEU A 60 16.52 -8.67 -9.57
CA LEU A 60 17.10 -7.72 -10.51
C LEU A 60 18.06 -8.48 -11.42
N ASN A 61 18.01 -8.21 -12.72
CA ASN A 61 18.90 -8.84 -13.70
C ASN A 61 20.38 -8.44 -13.52
N THR A 62 20.67 -7.40 -12.73
CA THR A 62 22.00 -6.87 -12.44
C THR A 62 22.25 -6.79 -10.94
N SER A 63 23.52 -6.88 -10.53
CA SER A 63 23.90 -6.63 -9.14
C SER A 63 23.89 -5.13 -8.86
N PHE A 64 23.24 -4.71 -7.78
CA PHE A 64 23.17 -3.32 -7.38
C PHE A 64 23.13 -3.21 -5.85
N HIS A 65 23.99 -2.38 -5.28
CA HIS A 65 23.99 -2.08 -3.85
C HIS A 65 23.11 -0.86 -3.58
N PHE A 66 22.04 -1.05 -2.81
CA PHE A 66 21.10 0.03 -2.52
C PHE A 66 21.54 0.87 -1.31
N ASN A 67 21.49 2.19 -1.48
CA ASN A 67 21.59 3.20 -0.43
C ASN A 67 20.27 3.99 -0.36
N PRO A 68 19.21 3.42 0.26
CA PRO A 68 17.89 4.02 0.25
C PRO A 68 17.85 5.32 1.06
N GLN A 69 17.27 6.35 0.46
CA GLN A 69 16.95 7.61 1.10
C GLN A 69 15.44 7.74 1.30
N VAL A 70 15.06 8.50 2.33
CA VAL A 70 13.66 8.85 2.59
C VAL A 70 13.34 10.15 1.88
N CYS A 71 12.32 10.13 1.03
CA CYS A 71 11.85 11.31 0.31
C CYS A 71 10.37 11.51 0.56
N VAL A 72 9.98 12.73 0.87
CA VAL A 72 8.60 13.10 1.19
C VAL A 72 8.08 14.04 0.12
N PHE A 73 6.97 13.66 -0.51
CA PHE A 73 6.34 14.41 -1.58
C PHE A 73 4.90 14.75 -1.21
N LYS A 74 4.45 15.96 -1.55
CA LYS A 74 3.06 16.39 -1.40
C LYS A 74 2.34 16.24 -2.73
N ILE A 75 1.20 15.55 -2.73
CA ILE A 75 0.30 15.46 -3.88
C ILE A 75 -0.95 16.25 -3.54
N THR A 76 -1.14 17.40 -4.20
CA THR A 76 -2.29 18.28 -3.93
C THR A 76 -3.59 17.67 -4.43
N ARG A 77 -4.72 18.15 -3.91
CA ARG A 77 -6.05 17.74 -4.37
C ARG A 77 -6.23 17.94 -5.89
N ASP A 78 -5.72 19.02 -6.44
CA ASP A 78 -5.81 19.32 -7.88
C ASP A 78 -4.94 18.38 -8.74
N GLN A 79 -3.75 18.03 -8.25
CA GLN A 79 -2.89 17.02 -8.87
C GLN A 79 -3.56 15.64 -8.85
N LEU A 80 -4.22 15.28 -7.74
CA LEU A 80 -5.01 14.04 -7.66
C LEU A 80 -6.17 14.04 -8.65
N ASN A 81 -6.91 15.15 -8.76
CA ASN A 81 -8.02 15.26 -9.69
C ASN A 81 -7.53 15.20 -11.15
N THR A 82 -6.40 15.83 -11.45
CA THR A 82 -5.73 15.73 -12.76
C THR A 82 -5.38 14.28 -13.09
N LEU A 83 -4.81 13.54 -12.14
CA LEU A 83 -4.45 12.15 -12.35
C LEU A 83 -5.70 11.26 -12.52
N LYS A 84 -6.76 11.50 -11.72
CA LYS A 84 -8.04 10.81 -11.87
C LYS A 84 -8.65 11.02 -13.25
N ALA A 85 -8.65 12.25 -13.77
CA ALA A 85 -9.15 12.56 -15.10
C ALA A 85 -8.42 11.77 -16.19
N LYS A 86 -7.09 11.56 -16.06
CA LYS A 86 -6.28 10.75 -16.99
C LYS A 86 -6.60 9.24 -16.94
N SER A 87 -7.27 8.76 -15.89
CA SER A 87 -7.64 7.36 -15.74
C SER A 87 -9.04 7.00 -16.28
N ILE A 88 -9.83 8.00 -16.68
CA ILE A 88 -11.19 7.81 -17.18
C ILE A 88 -11.14 7.49 -18.68
N LYS A 89 -11.64 6.32 -19.08
CA LYS A 89 -12.03 6.07 -20.48
C LYS A 89 -13.43 6.66 -20.71
N LYS A 90 -13.62 7.40 -21.81
CA LYS A 90 -14.93 7.98 -22.19
C LYS A 90 -16.07 6.97 -22.26
N GLU A 91 -15.76 5.67 -22.41
CA GLU A 91 -16.73 4.59 -22.61
C GLU A 91 -16.78 3.57 -21.44
N SER A 92 -16.00 3.77 -20.36
CA SER A 92 -15.96 2.82 -19.23
C SER A 92 -16.85 3.26 -18.08
N THR A 93 -17.71 2.36 -17.60
CA THR A 93 -18.52 2.54 -16.39
C THR A 93 -17.76 2.24 -15.10
N ILE A 94 -16.55 1.68 -15.19
CA ILE A 94 -15.75 1.26 -14.04
C ILE A 94 -15.15 2.48 -13.34
N LYS A 95 -15.54 2.69 -12.08
CA LYS A 95 -14.95 3.72 -11.21
C LYS A 95 -13.77 3.14 -10.43
N PHE A 96 -12.58 3.67 -10.67
CA PHE A 96 -11.37 3.29 -9.94
C PHE A 96 -11.22 4.11 -8.65
N SER A 97 -10.68 3.48 -7.59
CA SER A 97 -10.38 4.20 -6.35
C SER A 97 -9.17 5.12 -6.52
N THR A 98 -9.10 6.21 -5.72
CA THR A 98 -7.92 7.09 -5.67
C THR A 98 -6.62 6.29 -5.44
N TYR A 99 -6.66 5.30 -4.54
CA TYR A 99 -5.51 4.44 -4.27
C TYR A 99 -5.09 3.61 -5.49
N THR A 100 -6.04 3.00 -6.21
CA THR A 100 -5.76 2.22 -7.42
C THR A 100 -5.02 3.06 -8.46
N ILE A 101 -5.51 4.28 -8.70
CA ILE A 101 -4.94 5.20 -9.69
C ILE A 101 -3.54 5.66 -9.24
N LEU A 102 -3.38 6.02 -7.97
CA LEU A 102 -2.09 6.42 -7.42
C LEU A 102 -1.07 5.28 -7.46
N ALA A 103 -1.44 4.09 -7.00
CA ALA A 103 -0.55 2.94 -7.01
C ALA A 103 -0.08 2.62 -8.44
N ALA A 104 -0.97 2.69 -9.44
CA ALA A 104 -0.61 2.52 -10.85
C ALA A 104 0.41 3.57 -11.30
N TYR A 105 0.15 4.83 -11.00
CA TYR A 105 0.99 5.94 -11.43
C TYR A 105 2.37 5.90 -10.77
N ILE A 106 2.41 5.66 -9.47
CA ILE A 106 3.63 5.52 -8.68
C ILE A 106 4.45 4.32 -9.18
N TRP A 107 3.82 3.17 -9.41
CA TRP A 107 4.53 1.99 -9.89
C TRP A 107 5.19 2.25 -11.25
N ARG A 108 4.51 2.93 -12.17
CA ARG A 108 5.12 3.37 -13.45
C ARG A 108 6.28 4.33 -13.24
N CYS A 109 6.13 5.33 -12.37
CA CYS A 109 7.18 6.32 -12.07
C CYS A 109 8.42 5.66 -11.47
N VAL A 110 8.25 4.74 -10.52
CA VAL A 110 9.36 4.01 -9.89
C VAL A 110 10.12 3.15 -10.91
N ASN A 111 9.39 2.39 -11.74
CA ASN A 111 10.03 1.58 -12.80
C ASN A 111 10.82 2.45 -13.78
N LYS A 112 10.24 3.60 -14.17
CA LYS A 112 10.90 4.55 -15.06
C LYS A 112 12.13 5.21 -14.42
N ALA A 113 12.04 5.57 -13.13
CA ALA A 113 13.13 6.16 -12.38
C ALA A 113 14.32 5.20 -12.18
N ARG A 114 14.03 3.91 -12.06
CA ARG A 114 15.02 2.83 -11.96
C ARG A 114 15.69 2.46 -13.28
N GLY A 115 15.19 2.96 -14.41
CA GLY A 115 15.74 2.65 -15.73
C GLY A 115 15.73 1.15 -16.06
N LEU A 116 14.73 0.41 -15.58
CA LEU A 116 14.67 -1.04 -15.77
C LEU A 116 14.50 -1.39 -17.26
N SER A 117 15.19 -2.45 -17.70
CA SER A 117 15.04 -2.98 -19.05
C SER A 117 13.60 -3.43 -19.33
N ASP A 118 13.16 -3.38 -20.58
CA ASP A 118 11.78 -3.70 -20.94
C ASP A 118 11.36 -5.12 -20.55
N ASN A 119 12.30 -6.07 -20.60
CA ASN A 119 12.10 -7.47 -20.21
C ASN A 119 12.19 -7.73 -18.69
N GLN A 120 12.50 -6.73 -17.87
CA GLN A 120 12.57 -6.90 -16.42
C GLN A 120 11.16 -7.08 -15.86
N VAL A 121 10.90 -8.23 -15.22
CA VAL A 121 9.68 -8.44 -14.45
C VAL A 121 9.77 -7.65 -13.15
N THR A 122 8.73 -6.87 -12.85
CA THR A 122 8.55 -6.16 -11.57
C THR A 122 7.31 -6.69 -10.86
N LYS A 123 7.34 -6.75 -9.53
CA LYS A 123 6.19 -7.11 -8.70
C LYS A 123 5.77 -5.93 -7.83
N LEU A 124 4.47 -5.61 -7.84
CA LEU A 124 3.85 -4.65 -6.94
C LEU A 124 3.18 -5.38 -5.79
N TYR A 125 3.51 -4.96 -4.57
CA TYR A 125 2.96 -5.44 -3.31
C TYR A 125 2.06 -4.37 -2.69
N MET A 126 0.81 -4.75 -2.40
CA MET A 126 -0.21 -3.85 -1.86
C MET A 126 -0.84 -4.49 -0.62
N PRO A 127 -0.43 -4.09 0.60
CA PRO A 127 -1.10 -4.55 1.81
C PRO A 127 -2.55 -4.07 1.82
N ILE A 128 -3.47 -4.95 2.20
CA ILE A 128 -4.89 -4.65 2.31
C ILE A 128 -5.43 -5.03 3.68
N ASN A 129 -6.37 -4.24 4.20
CA ASN A 129 -7.14 -4.59 5.39
C ASN A 129 -8.21 -5.63 5.02
N GLY A 130 -8.09 -6.83 5.58
CA GLY A 130 -9.02 -7.95 5.38
C GLY A 130 -10.28 -7.87 6.23
N ARG A 131 -10.30 -7.07 7.32
CA ARG A 131 -11.46 -6.95 8.24
C ARG A 131 -12.79 -6.73 7.50
N PRO A 132 -12.93 -5.75 6.59
CA PRO A 132 -14.20 -5.52 5.87
C PRO A 132 -14.46 -6.49 4.71
N ARG A 133 -13.46 -7.31 4.33
CA ARG A 133 -13.51 -8.20 3.17
C ARG A 133 -13.97 -9.61 3.52
N LEU A 134 -13.71 -10.04 4.75
CA LEU A 134 -14.20 -11.31 5.28
C LEU A 134 -15.72 -11.31 5.43
N ARG A 135 -16.32 -12.49 5.42
CA ARG A 135 -17.75 -12.73 5.60
C ARG A 135 -17.96 -13.80 6.69
N PRO A 136 -18.54 -13.43 7.85
CA PRO A 136 -18.90 -12.07 8.26
C PRO A 136 -17.66 -11.15 8.38
N PRO A 137 -17.81 -9.81 8.24
CA PRO A 137 -16.73 -8.87 8.50
C PRO A 137 -16.21 -9.01 9.93
N LEU A 138 -14.91 -8.82 10.13
CA LEU A 138 -14.37 -8.79 11.49
C LEU A 138 -14.76 -7.47 12.20
N PRO A 139 -15.07 -7.52 13.50
CA PRO A 139 -15.42 -6.34 14.28
C PRO A 139 -14.33 -5.26 14.25
N PRO A 140 -14.69 -3.96 14.32
CA PRO A 140 -13.72 -2.86 14.38
C PRO A 140 -12.71 -3.01 15.53
N GLY A 141 -13.16 -3.48 16.69
CA GLY A 141 -12.31 -3.74 17.87
C GLY A 141 -11.40 -4.97 17.78
N TYR A 142 -11.39 -5.74 16.68
CA TYR A 142 -10.51 -6.91 16.55
C TYR A 142 -9.03 -6.53 16.68
N LEU A 143 -8.38 -7.06 17.72
CA LEU A 143 -6.96 -6.86 17.97
C LEU A 143 -6.12 -8.01 17.39
N GLY A 144 -5.39 -7.70 16.33
CA GLY A 144 -4.47 -8.65 15.70
C GLY A 144 -4.14 -8.28 14.27
N ASN A 145 -3.39 -9.15 13.60
CA ASN A 145 -3.11 -8.97 12.18
C ASN A 145 -4.30 -9.46 11.34
N VAL A 146 -4.85 -8.56 10.52
CA VAL A 146 -5.79 -8.91 9.44
C VAL A 146 -5.32 -8.25 8.14
N PHE A 147 -4.00 -8.11 8.01
CA PHE A 147 -3.40 -7.62 6.77
C PHE A 147 -3.15 -8.80 5.85
N PHE A 148 -3.60 -8.67 4.61
CA PHE A 148 -3.27 -9.59 3.52
C PHE A 148 -2.51 -8.82 2.45
N MET A 149 -1.87 -9.53 1.52
CA MET A 149 -1.11 -8.91 0.45
C MET A 149 -1.79 -9.15 -0.88
N ALA A 150 -2.24 -8.09 -1.55
CA ALA A 150 -2.50 -8.17 -2.98
C ALA A 150 -1.17 -7.99 -3.72
N SER A 151 -0.89 -8.87 -4.68
CA SER A 151 0.31 -8.79 -5.51
C SER A 151 0.01 -8.95 -6.99
N ILE A 152 0.75 -8.24 -7.82
CA ILE A 152 0.75 -8.39 -9.28
C ILE A 152 2.15 -8.25 -9.85
N THR A 153 2.40 -8.92 -10.97
CA THR A 153 3.60 -8.78 -11.78
C THR A 153 3.29 -8.14 -13.12
N ALA A 154 4.28 -7.46 -13.70
CA ALA A 154 4.24 -6.96 -15.07
C ALA A 154 5.68 -6.83 -15.59
N LEU A 155 5.85 -6.80 -16.92
CA LEU A 155 7.10 -6.36 -17.51
C LEU A 155 7.24 -4.84 -17.37
N SER A 156 8.44 -4.36 -17.06
CA SER A 156 8.73 -2.93 -17.02
C SER A 156 8.36 -2.25 -18.35
N GLY A 157 8.66 -2.90 -19.48
CA GLY A 157 8.34 -2.40 -20.82
C GLY A 157 6.84 -2.21 -21.05
N ASP A 158 6.00 -3.13 -20.57
CA ASP A 158 4.53 -2.99 -20.64
C ASP A 158 4.06 -1.80 -19.81
N LEU A 159 4.61 -1.62 -18.60
CA LEU A 159 4.28 -0.48 -17.74
C LEU A 159 4.64 0.85 -18.38
N GLN A 160 5.65 0.92 -19.25
CA GLN A 160 6.03 2.15 -19.93
C GLN A 160 5.27 2.38 -21.24
N SER A 161 5.11 1.34 -22.05
CA SER A 161 4.56 1.42 -23.41
C SER A 161 3.03 1.43 -23.45
N GLU A 162 2.36 0.75 -22.52
CA GLU A 162 0.90 0.65 -22.55
C GLU A 162 0.19 1.91 -22.05
N PRO A 163 -1.07 2.13 -22.45
CA PRO A 163 -1.92 3.17 -21.88
C PRO A 163 -2.01 3.06 -20.35
N PHE A 164 -1.94 4.19 -19.65
CA PHE A 164 -2.00 4.27 -18.18
C PHE A 164 -3.16 3.47 -17.56
N VAL A 165 -4.33 3.53 -18.19
CA VAL A 165 -5.53 2.80 -17.76
C VAL A 165 -5.32 1.28 -17.68
N LYS A 166 -4.44 0.68 -18.49
CA LYS A 166 -4.13 -0.76 -18.41
C LYS A 166 -3.46 -1.12 -17.09
N THR A 167 -2.53 -0.29 -16.61
CA THR A 167 -1.93 -0.48 -15.27
C THR A 167 -2.99 -0.32 -14.17
N VAL A 168 -3.90 0.64 -14.31
CA VAL A 168 -5.02 0.85 -13.37
C VAL A 168 -5.95 -0.36 -13.34
N GLU A 169 -6.33 -0.90 -14.51
CA GLU A 169 -7.16 -2.10 -14.67
C GLU A 169 -6.51 -3.32 -13.99
N ARG A 170 -5.19 -3.56 -14.20
CA ARG A 170 -4.45 -4.65 -13.55
C ARG A 170 -4.49 -4.56 -12.02
N ILE A 171 -4.19 -3.38 -11.47
CA ILE A 171 -4.22 -3.15 -10.02
C ILE A 171 -5.64 -3.29 -9.46
N HIS A 172 -6.63 -2.76 -10.17
CA HIS A 172 -8.03 -2.88 -9.77
C HIS A 172 -8.45 -4.35 -9.69
N GLY A 173 -8.14 -5.15 -10.72
CA GLY A 173 -8.46 -6.58 -10.74
C GLY A 173 -7.83 -7.34 -9.58
N ALA A 174 -6.56 -7.07 -9.28
CA ALA A 174 -5.87 -7.70 -8.16
C ALA A 174 -6.45 -7.34 -6.79
N LEU A 175 -6.77 -6.06 -6.57
CA LEU A 175 -7.42 -5.62 -5.32
C LEU A 175 -8.86 -6.14 -5.19
N LYS A 176 -9.57 -6.32 -6.32
CA LYS A 176 -10.92 -6.87 -6.37
C LYS A 176 -10.92 -8.37 -6.07
N ARG A 177 -9.91 -9.11 -6.54
CA ARG A 177 -9.73 -10.55 -6.28
C ARG A 177 -9.56 -10.89 -4.80
N MET A 178 -9.09 -9.96 -3.97
CA MET A 178 -8.96 -10.16 -2.52
C MET A 178 -10.32 -10.11 -1.80
N ASP A 179 -11.27 -10.94 -2.21
CA ASP A 179 -12.56 -11.12 -1.56
C ASP A 179 -12.49 -12.18 -0.43
N ASP A 180 -13.61 -12.43 0.25
CA ASP A 180 -13.69 -13.39 1.36
C ASP A 180 -13.10 -14.77 1.00
N GLU A 181 -13.46 -15.32 -0.16
CA GLU A 181 -13.01 -16.66 -0.55
C GLU A 181 -11.50 -16.68 -0.83
N TYR A 182 -10.96 -15.63 -1.47
CA TYR A 182 -9.51 -15.53 -1.66
C TYR A 182 -8.75 -15.40 -0.35
N LEU A 183 -9.26 -14.60 0.60
CA LEU A 183 -8.64 -14.45 1.92
C LEU A 183 -8.67 -15.76 2.72
N ARG A 184 -9.80 -16.49 2.69
CA ARG A 184 -9.92 -17.81 3.35
C ARG A 184 -9.04 -18.86 2.70
N SER A 185 -8.96 -18.86 1.37
CA SER A 185 -8.00 -19.71 0.64
C SER A 185 -6.56 -19.41 1.06
N ALA A 186 -6.20 -18.15 1.29
CA ALA A 186 -4.85 -17.78 1.73
C ALA A 186 -4.55 -18.31 3.13
N LEU A 187 -5.52 -18.24 4.06
CA LEU A 187 -5.37 -18.84 5.40
C LEU A 187 -5.14 -20.35 5.31
N ASP A 188 -5.93 -21.05 4.51
CA ASP A 188 -5.75 -22.48 4.29
C ASP A 188 -4.40 -22.81 3.61
N TYR A 189 -3.95 -21.95 2.69
CA TYR A 189 -2.66 -22.11 2.02
C TYR A 189 -1.53 -22.03 3.04
N LEU A 190 -1.58 -21.04 3.92
CA LEU A 190 -0.60 -20.85 4.98
C LEU A 190 -0.60 -22.00 5.99
N GLU A 191 -1.78 -22.54 6.34
CA GLU A 191 -1.93 -23.67 7.28
C GLU A 191 -1.26 -24.95 6.75
N LYS A 192 -1.20 -25.14 5.43
CA LYS A 192 -0.56 -26.30 4.81
C LYS A 192 0.96 -26.24 4.75
N LEU A 193 1.56 -25.09 5.09
CA LEU A 193 3.00 -24.93 4.98
C LEU A 193 3.71 -25.65 6.13
N PRO A 194 4.79 -26.39 5.85
CA PRO A 194 5.59 -27.00 6.91
C PRO A 194 6.33 -25.95 7.75
N ASP A 195 6.66 -24.79 7.14
CA ASP A 195 7.33 -23.68 7.79
C ASP A 195 6.86 -22.35 7.19
N ILE A 196 6.19 -21.53 7.99
CA ILE A 196 5.71 -20.21 7.56
C ILE A 196 6.82 -19.16 7.46
N THR A 197 7.99 -19.43 8.06
CA THR A 197 9.12 -18.49 8.06
C THR A 197 9.76 -18.34 6.68
N ILE A 198 9.53 -19.27 5.76
CA ILE A 198 9.95 -19.18 4.36
C ILE A 198 9.34 -17.95 3.65
N PHE A 199 8.18 -17.47 4.13
CA PHE A 199 7.54 -16.25 3.62
C PHE A 199 7.89 -15.01 4.43
N ARG A 200 8.89 -15.07 5.30
CA ARG A 200 9.42 -13.89 5.98
C ARG A 200 9.99 -12.93 4.94
N ARG A 201 9.28 -11.83 4.73
CA ARG A 201 9.67 -10.80 3.78
C ARG A 201 10.75 -9.90 4.38
N GLY A 202 11.87 -9.80 3.67
CA GLY A 202 13.00 -8.94 4.04
C GLY A 202 13.12 -7.73 3.12
N ALA A 203 14.21 -6.98 3.26
CA ALA A 203 14.56 -5.88 2.34
C ALA A 203 14.57 -6.35 0.87
N GLN A 204 15.12 -7.55 0.64
CA GLN A 204 15.23 -8.19 -0.68
C GLN A 204 13.88 -8.37 -1.40
N THR A 205 12.77 -8.50 -0.66
CA THR A 205 11.44 -8.74 -1.24
C THR A 205 10.88 -7.51 -1.95
N PHE A 206 11.17 -6.32 -1.41
CA PHE A 206 10.56 -5.07 -1.87
C PHE A 206 11.51 -4.19 -2.65
N GLN A 207 12.82 -4.47 -2.58
CA GLN A 207 13.79 -3.71 -3.34
C GLN A 207 13.60 -3.92 -4.85
N CYS A 208 14.22 -3.04 -5.63
CA CYS A 208 14.31 -3.09 -7.08
C CYS A 208 14.61 -4.52 -7.57
N PRO A 209 13.81 -5.07 -8.50
CA PRO A 209 12.82 -4.39 -9.37
C PRO A 209 11.42 -4.24 -8.76
N ASN A 210 11.20 -4.67 -7.51
CA ASN A 210 9.88 -4.74 -6.89
C ASN A 210 9.49 -3.45 -6.19
N VAL A 211 8.20 -3.29 -5.87
CA VAL A 211 7.68 -2.10 -5.19
C VAL A 211 6.63 -2.51 -4.17
N TYR A 212 6.65 -1.90 -2.99
CA TYR A 212 5.64 -2.03 -1.95
C TYR A 212 4.95 -0.69 -1.73
N ILE A 213 3.63 -0.63 -1.92
CA ILE A 213 2.85 0.61 -1.73
C ILE A 213 1.80 0.40 -0.65
N ASN A 214 2.06 0.90 0.55
CA ASN A 214 1.15 0.82 1.68
C ASN A 214 0.21 2.04 1.75
N ASN A 215 -1.08 1.76 1.88
CA ASN A 215 -2.11 2.77 2.00
C ASN A 215 -2.44 3.05 3.46
N TRP A 216 -1.93 4.16 3.99
CA TRP A 216 -2.22 4.67 5.31
C TRP A 216 -3.30 5.76 5.32
N MET A 217 -3.85 6.15 4.16
CA MET A 217 -4.86 7.21 4.05
C MET A 217 -6.14 6.93 4.87
N ARG A 218 -6.39 5.66 5.24
CA ARG A 218 -7.55 5.25 6.05
C ARG A 218 -7.19 4.90 7.49
N LEU A 219 -5.93 5.01 7.88
CA LEU A 219 -5.54 4.81 9.28
C LEU A 219 -5.85 6.09 10.06
N PRO A 220 -6.48 6.00 11.25
CA PRO A 220 -6.82 7.16 12.07
C PRO A 220 -5.58 7.68 12.82
N LEU A 221 -4.53 8.05 12.08
CA LEU A 221 -3.23 8.47 12.60
C LEU A 221 -3.31 9.78 13.39
N HIS A 222 -4.18 10.70 13.00
CA HIS A 222 -4.38 11.99 13.65
C HIS A 222 -5.43 11.95 14.78
N GLY A 223 -5.93 10.76 15.15
CA GLY A 223 -6.92 10.60 16.23
C GLY A 223 -6.34 10.70 17.64
N ALA A 224 -5.01 10.61 17.78
CA ALA A 224 -4.33 10.52 19.06
C ALA A 224 -4.22 11.89 19.75
N ASN A 225 -5.28 12.30 20.47
CA ASN A 225 -5.31 13.51 21.28
C ASN A 225 -5.17 13.16 22.76
N PHE A 226 -4.04 13.52 23.37
CA PHE A 226 -3.71 13.25 24.77
C PHE A 226 -4.12 14.37 25.74
N GLY A 227 -4.82 15.40 25.26
CA GLY A 227 -5.12 16.63 26.00
C GLY A 227 -4.35 17.85 25.52
N TRP A 228 -3.44 17.68 24.56
CA TRP A 228 -2.63 18.73 23.92
C TRP A 228 -2.87 18.80 22.41
N ASP A 229 -4.13 18.73 22.01
CA ASP A 229 -4.58 18.71 20.61
C ASP A 229 -4.12 17.49 19.79
N GLN A 230 -4.41 17.51 18.49
CA GLN A 230 -4.08 16.45 17.56
C GLN A 230 -2.62 16.54 17.07
N PRO A 231 -2.00 15.43 16.64
CA PRO A 231 -0.65 15.44 16.11
C PRO A 231 -0.53 16.31 14.85
N ILE A 232 0.40 17.25 14.85
CA ILE A 232 0.77 18.09 13.68
C ILE A 232 1.33 17.23 12.54
N TYR A 233 2.02 16.14 12.87
CA TYR A 233 2.57 15.20 11.90
C TYR A 233 2.61 13.78 12.48
N THR A 234 2.35 12.80 11.62
CA THR A 234 2.58 11.38 11.91
C THR A 234 3.39 10.76 10.79
N GLY A 235 4.37 9.91 11.12
CA GLY A 235 5.23 9.30 10.12
C GLY A 235 6.03 8.12 10.66
N LEU A 236 6.86 7.55 9.80
CA LEU A 236 7.73 6.43 10.12
C LEU A 236 9.00 6.90 10.83
N ALA A 237 9.42 6.19 11.87
CA ALA A 237 10.58 6.55 12.66
C ALA A 237 11.94 6.24 12.00
N ASN A 238 12.15 5.05 11.38
CA ASN A 238 13.48 4.70 10.85
C ASN A 238 13.58 3.46 9.90
N VAL A 239 12.55 3.09 9.15
CA VAL A 239 12.61 1.89 8.28
C VAL A 239 12.95 2.25 6.83
N ALA A 240 14.24 2.40 6.52
CA ALA A 240 14.72 2.58 5.15
C ALA A 240 15.03 1.25 4.47
N HIS A 241 14.02 0.68 3.81
CA HIS A 241 14.24 -0.40 2.84
C HIS A 241 13.82 0.11 1.47
N GLU A 242 14.70 -0.06 0.49
CA GLU A 242 14.43 0.33 -0.90
C GLU A 242 13.13 -0.29 -1.40
N GLY A 243 12.39 0.49 -2.19
CA GLY A 243 11.17 0.07 -2.86
C GLY A 243 9.91 0.14 -2.01
N LYS A 244 10.00 0.62 -0.76
CA LYS A 244 8.82 0.89 0.08
C LYS A 244 8.27 2.30 -0.16
N ILE A 245 6.96 2.41 -0.29
CA ILE A 245 6.23 3.66 -0.45
C ILE A 245 5.01 3.64 0.46
N PHE A 246 4.76 4.76 1.14
CA PHE A 246 3.61 4.95 2.03
C PHE A 246 2.81 6.16 1.59
N LEU A 247 1.49 6.00 1.52
CA LEU A 247 0.54 7.06 1.19
C LEU A 247 -0.28 7.39 2.43
N GLN A 248 -0.19 8.62 2.94
CA GLN A 248 -0.98 9.08 4.06
C GLN A 248 -1.69 10.41 3.75
N SER A 249 -2.75 10.70 4.49
CA SER A 249 -3.41 12.00 4.41
C SER A 249 -2.46 13.09 4.89
N SER A 250 -2.54 14.27 4.26
CA SER A 250 -1.82 15.44 4.74
C SER A 250 -2.43 15.93 6.07
N PRO A 251 -1.61 16.43 7.01
CA PRO A 251 -2.13 17.05 8.23
C PRO A 251 -2.92 18.34 7.97
N GLU A 252 -2.76 18.97 6.81
CA GLU A 252 -3.34 20.28 6.49
C GLU A 252 -4.86 20.28 6.19
N SER A 253 -5.54 19.12 6.27
CA SER A 253 -6.99 18.97 6.01
C SER A 253 -7.51 19.53 4.67
N ASP A 254 -6.62 19.84 3.72
CA ASP A 254 -6.91 20.39 2.40
C ASP A 254 -7.25 19.32 1.34
N GLY A 255 -7.24 18.05 1.74
CA GLY A 255 -7.43 16.89 0.85
C GLY A 255 -6.18 16.50 0.06
N SER A 256 -5.02 17.07 0.38
CA SER A 256 -3.73 16.60 -0.14
C SER A 256 -3.26 15.33 0.53
N LEU A 257 -2.31 14.65 -0.11
CA LEU A 257 -1.68 13.43 0.38
C LEU A 257 -0.17 13.62 0.51
N THR A 258 0.40 12.95 1.49
CA THR A 258 1.85 12.81 1.64
C THR A 258 2.28 11.43 1.15
N LEU A 259 3.21 11.41 0.20
CA LEU A 259 3.87 10.21 -0.30
C LEU A 259 5.27 10.15 0.32
N ILE A 260 5.54 9.11 1.09
CA ILE A 260 6.85 8.84 1.68
C ILE A 260 7.47 7.69 0.89
N ALA A 261 8.53 7.95 0.15
CA ALA A 261 9.24 6.97 -0.67
C ALA A 261 10.60 6.64 -0.04
N PHE A 262 10.92 5.35 -0.01
CA PHE A 262 12.23 4.83 0.33
C PHE A 262 12.84 4.29 -0.96
N LEU A 263 13.58 5.13 -1.67
CA LEU A 263 14.18 4.80 -2.95
C LEU A 263 15.68 5.01 -2.86
N ASP A 264 16.42 4.27 -3.67
CA ASP A 264 17.85 4.49 -3.80
C ASP A 264 18.15 5.95 -4.22
N ALA A 265 19.21 6.53 -3.65
CA ALA A 265 19.63 7.90 -3.93
C ALA A 265 19.75 8.21 -5.43
N PHE A 266 20.21 7.25 -6.25
CA PHE A 266 20.35 7.41 -7.70
C PHE A 266 19.00 7.53 -8.43
N HIS A 267 17.91 7.03 -7.84
CA HIS A 267 16.59 7.03 -8.45
C HIS A 267 15.71 8.19 -7.98
N THR A 268 16.02 8.82 -6.85
CA THR A 268 15.19 9.83 -6.19
C THR A 268 14.88 11.03 -7.08
N GLU A 269 15.89 11.62 -7.73
CA GLU A 269 15.70 12.82 -8.55
C GLU A 269 14.83 12.52 -9.78
N ASN A 270 15.11 11.41 -10.46
CA ASN A 270 14.31 10.95 -11.59
C ASN A 270 12.88 10.60 -11.15
N PHE A 271 12.71 9.95 -10.00
CA PHE A 271 11.39 9.66 -9.45
C PHE A 271 10.60 10.95 -9.19
N GLN A 272 11.19 11.93 -8.52
CA GLN A 272 10.56 13.23 -8.28
C GLN A 272 10.13 13.90 -9.58
N LYS A 273 11.03 13.95 -10.57
CA LYS A 273 10.76 14.50 -11.90
C LYS A 273 9.56 13.80 -12.55
N TYR A 274 9.58 12.47 -12.64
CA TYR A 274 8.48 11.72 -13.26
C TYR A 274 7.18 11.83 -12.48
N LEU A 275 7.24 11.79 -11.14
CA LEU A 275 6.08 11.96 -10.26
C LEU A 275 5.38 13.28 -10.56
N TYR A 276 6.07 14.41 -10.59
CA TYR A 276 5.41 15.70 -10.82
C TYR A 276 5.04 15.95 -12.28
N GLN A 277 5.80 15.45 -13.26
CA GLN A 277 5.49 15.62 -14.69
C GLN A 277 4.07 15.15 -15.06
N GLY A 278 3.67 13.95 -14.62
CA GLY A 278 2.32 13.44 -14.90
C GLY A 278 1.22 14.02 -14.01
N LEU A 279 1.57 14.81 -12.99
CA LEU A 279 0.63 15.52 -12.11
C LEU A 279 0.33 16.95 -12.57
N ILE A 280 1.00 17.46 -13.61
CA ILE A 280 0.71 18.78 -14.20
C ILE A 280 -0.64 18.73 -14.94
N SER A 281 -1.47 19.77 -14.73
CA SER A 281 -2.75 19.95 -15.44
C SER A 281 -2.52 20.22 -16.93
N PHE A 282 -3.45 19.78 -17.78
CA PHE A 282 -3.36 20.01 -19.23
C PHE A 282 -3.29 21.51 -19.58
N ASP A 283 -3.90 22.38 -18.78
CA ASP A 283 -3.93 23.83 -19.03
C ASP A 283 -2.57 24.51 -18.86
N ARG A 284 -1.69 24.00 -17.99
CA ARG A 284 -0.33 24.54 -17.81
C ARG A 284 0.65 24.12 -18.89
N ILE A 285 0.33 23.09 -19.67
CA ILE A 285 1.16 22.65 -20.81
C ILE A 285 0.95 23.57 -22.02
N LYS A 286 -0.25 24.15 -22.18
CA LYS A 286 -0.53 25.13 -23.24
C LYS A 286 0.03 26.53 -22.96
N ALA A 287 0.33 26.88 -21.71
CA ALA A 287 0.91 28.18 -21.35
C ALA A 287 2.45 28.27 -21.54
N ARG A 288 3.07 27.25 -22.15
CA ARG A 288 4.51 27.20 -22.43
C ARG A 288 4.85 27.15 -23.93
N PHE A 289 3.86 27.34 -24.79
CA PHE A 289 4.02 27.49 -26.24
C PHE A 289 3.25 28.71 -26.72
#